data_AF-A0A532D1S1-F1
#
_entry.id   AF-A0A532D1S1-F1
#
_cell.length_a   1.000
_cell.length_b   1.000
_cell.length_c   1.000
_cell.angle_alpha   90.00
_cell.angle_beta   90.00
_cell.angle_gamma   90.00
#
_symmetry.space_group_name_H-M   'P 1'
#
loop_
_entity.id
_entity.type
_entity.pdbx_description
1 polymer ?
#
loop_
_entity_poly.entity_id
_entity_poly.type
_entity_poly.pdbx_seq_one_letter_code
_entity_poly.pdbx_strand_id
1 'polypeptide(L)'
;MRYQLMTAALAATVALQFAGPAAATDLEVTHWWTSGGEAAAVAELAKAFDATGNHWVDGAIAGSGGTARPIMISRITGGDPMGAT
;
A
#
# COMPACT_ATOMS: atom_id res chain seq x y z
N MET A 1 23.52 8.22 39.41
CA MET A 1 24.31 8.19 38.15
C MET A 1 24.28 6.87 37.40
N ARG A 2 24.79 5.74 37.92
CA ARG A 2 24.84 4.46 37.15
C ARG A 2 23.48 3.95 36.67
N TYR A 3 22.46 3.99 37.52
CA TYR A 3 21.11 3.54 37.14
C TYR A 3 20.45 4.49 36.12
N GLN A 4 20.65 5.81 36.25
CA GLN A 4 20.10 6.81 35.32
C GLN A 4 20.65 6.65 33.90
N LEU A 5 21.92 6.28 33.76
CA LEU A 5 22.53 5.97 32.47
C LEU A 5 21.93 4.69 31.86
N MET A 6 21.65 3.67 32.67
CA MET A 6 20.98 2.45 32.21
C MET A 6 19.52 2.70 31.82
N THR A 7 18.76 3.50 32.58
CA THR A 7 17.38 3.85 32.20
C THR A 7 17.34 4.70 30.93
N ALA A 8 18.27 5.64 30.76
CA ALA A 8 18.38 6.45 29.54
C ALA A 8 18.74 5.61 28.32
N ALA A 9 19.65 4.65 28.46
CA ALA A 9 20.02 3.74 27.37
C ALA A 9 18.85 2.83 26.95
N LEU A 10 18.07 2.33 27.91
CA LEU A 10 16.88 1.51 27.62
C LEU A 10 15.75 2.32 26.98
N ALA A 11 15.55 3.57 27.40
CA ALA A 11 14.56 4.46 26.77
C ALA A 11 14.95 4.82 25.33
N ALA A 12 16.25 5.03 25.05
CA ALA A 12 16.75 5.33 23.72
C ALA A 12 16.55 4.16 22.73
N THR A 13 16.72 2.90 23.18
CA THR A 13 16.53 1.72 22.30
C THR A 13 15.07 1.48 21.92
N VAL A 14 14.11 1.83 22.78
CA VAL A 14 12.66 1.75 22.46
C VAL A 14 12.27 2.85 21.47
N ALA A 15 12.81 4.07 21.62
CA ALA A 15 12.51 5.18 20.71
C ALA A 15 13.01 4.95 19.28
N LEU A 16 14.13 4.24 19.11
CA LEU A 16 14.70 3.93 17.79
C LEU A 16 13.81 3.01 16.92
N GLN A 17 12.88 2.26 17.52
CA GLN A 17 12.01 1.32 16.79
C GLN A 17 10.91 2.03 16.01
N PHE A 18 10.57 3.26 16.40
CA PHE A 18 9.56 4.09 15.75
C PHE A 18 10.15 5.08 14.73
N ALA A 19 11.48 5.16 14.63
CA ALA A 19 12.22 6.07 13.76
C ALA A 19 12.96 5.32 12.62
N GLY A 20 12.49 4.12 12.26
CA GLY A 20 12.99 3.43 11.08
C GLY A 20 12.69 4.21 9.80
N PRO A 21 13.53 4.11 8.75
CA PRO A 21 13.22 4.71 7.46
C PRO A 21 11.87 4.19 6.96
N ALA A 22 11.02 5.08 6.44
CA ALA A 22 9.80 4.67 5.75
C ALA A 22 10.21 3.74 4.59
N ALA A 23 9.87 2.46 4.73
CA ALA A 23 10.17 1.46 3.70
C ALA A 23 9.22 1.68 2.51
N ALA A 24 9.78 1.58 1.31
CA ALA A 24 9.00 1.48 0.08
C ALA A 24 7.93 0.40 0.25
N THR A 25 6.67 0.76 0.04
CA THR A 25 5.53 -0.17 0.15
C THR A 25 5.02 -0.55 -1.23
N ASP A 26 4.79 -1.85 -1.42
CA ASP A 26 3.96 -2.36 -2.50
C ASP A 26 2.49 -2.09 -2.17
N LEU A 27 1.81 -1.32 -3.01
CA LEU A 27 0.38 -1.06 -2.88
C LEU A 27 -0.37 -1.69 -4.05
N GLU A 28 -1.09 -2.78 -3.78
CA GLU A 28 -2.06 -3.33 -4.73
C GLU A 28 -3.32 -2.46 -4.78
N VAL A 29 -3.59 -1.89 -5.96
CA VAL A 29 -4.79 -1.11 -6.23
C VAL A 29 -5.68 -1.85 -7.22
N THR A 30 -6.84 -2.32 -6.76
CA THR A 30 -7.79 -3.06 -7.59
C THR A 30 -8.84 -2.12 -8.19
N HIS A 31 -8.93 -2.02 -9.51
CA HIS A 31 -9.93 -1.17 -10.19
C HIS A 31 -10.48 -1.83 -11.46
N TRP A 32 -11.52 -1.24 -12.07
CA TRP A 32 -12.09 -1.71 -13.35
C TRP A 32 -11.85 -0.77 -14.53
N TRP A 33 -10.88 0.14 -14.40
CA TRP A 33 -10.42 1.08 -15.42
C TRP A 33 -9.50 0.39 -16.44
N THR A 34 -10.07 -0.20 -17.48
CA THR A 34 -9.32 -1.03 -18.44
C THR A 34 -9.45 -0.60 -19.90
N SER A 35 -10.34 0.35 -20.22
CA SER A 35 -10.36 0.94 -21.56
C SER A 35 -9.10 1.79 -21.80
N GLY A 36 -8.80 2.12 -23.06
CA GLY A 36 -7.55 2.82 -23.39
C GLY A 36 -7.36 4.15 -22.66
N GLY A 37 -8.40 4.98 -22.56
CA GLY A 37 -8.33 6.26 -21.84
C GLY A 37 -8.28 6.10 -20.32
N GLU A 38 -9.01 5.10 -19.79
CA GLU A 38 -8.99 4.75 -18.37
C GLU A 38 -7.62 4.23 -17.93
N ALA A 39 -7.03 3.31 -18.70
CA ALA A 39 -5.70 2.77 -18.44
C ALA A 39 -4.62 3.87 -18.51
N ALA A 40 -4.75 4.82 -19.44
CA ALA A 40 -3.86 5.98 -19.50
C ALA A 40 -3.97 6.85 -18.24
N ALA A 41 -5.16 7.00 -17.67
CA ALA A 41 -5.35 7.73 -16.42
C ALA A 41 -4.74 6.99 -15.22
N VAL A 42 -4.94 5.66 -15.11
CA VAL A 42 -4.32 4.85 -14.04
C VAL A 42 -2.79 4.90 -14.12
N ALA A 43 -2.23 4.88 -15.34
CA ALA A 43 -0.78 4.95 -15.52
C ALA A 43 -0.16 6.22 -14.93
N GLU A 44 -0.86 7.37 -14.97
CA GLU A 44 -0.38 8.59 -14.33
C GLU A 44 -0.46 8.52 -12.80
N LEU A 45 -1.46 7.83 -12.23
CA LEU A 45 -1.53 7.56 -10.79
C LEU A 45 -0.39 6.64 -10.35
N ALA A 46 -0.19 5.52 -11.05
CA ALA A 46 0.88 4.57 -10.78
C ALA A 46 2.25 5.26 -10.81
N LYS A 47 2.52 6.03 -11.88
CA LYS A 47 3.74 6.82 -12.02
C LYS A 47 3.94 7.83 -10.89
N ALA A 48 2.89 8.55 -10.49
CA ALA A 48 2.97 9.50 -9.39
C ALA A 48 3.24 8.80 -8.06
N PHE A 49 2.65 7.63 -7.84
CA PHE A 49 2.87 6.82 -6.64
C PHE A 49 4.29 6.24 -6.60
N ASP A 50 4.77 5.66 -7.70
CA ASP A 50 6.13 5.14 -7.82
C ASP A 50 7.18 6.23 -7.59
N ALA A 51 6.92 7.45 -8.06
CA ALA A 51 7.81 8.60 -7.84
C ALA A 51 7.96 8.99 -6.36
N THR A 52 7.08 8.53 -5.46
CA THR A 52 7.23 8.71 -4.01
C THR A 52 8.22 7.73 -3.37
N GLY A 53 8.77 6.80 -4.16
CA GLY A 53 9.62 5.70 -3.69
C GLY A 53 8.83 4.48 -3.22
N ASN A 54 7.51 4.45 -3.43
CA ASN A 54 6.66 3.28 -3.25
C ASN A 54 6.53 2.52 -4.57
N HIS A 55 5.73 1.45 -4.59
CA HIS A 55 5.54 0.63 -5.79
C HIS A 55 4.06 0.30 -6.01
N TRP A 56 3.55 0.69 -7.17
CA TRP A 56 2.19 0.40 -7.62
C TRP A 56 2.08 -1.05 -8.10
N VAL A 57 1.17 -1.81 -7.51
CA VAL A 57 0.81 -3.14 -8.01
C VAL A 57 -0.58 -3.05 -8.64
N ASP A 58 -0.63 -3.24 -9.95
CA ASP A 58 -1.85 -3.04 -10.73
C ASP A 58 -2.82 -4.23 -10.59
N GLY A 59 -3.98 -3.99 -9.96
CA GLY A 59 -5.05 -4.97 -9.77
C GLY A 59 -6.21 -4.78 -10.75
N ALA A 60 -5.93 -4.52 -12.03
CA ALA A 60 -6.97 -4.24 -13.02
C ALA A 60 -7.89 -5.45 -13.30
N ILE A 61 -9.20 -5.24 -13.16
CA ILE A 61 -10.25 -6.21 -13.48
C ILE A 61 -11.08 -5.72 -14.66
N ALA A 62 -10.96 -6.37 -15.81
CA ALA A 62 -11.78 -6.06 -16.98
C ALA A 62 -13.26 -6.43 -16.77
N GLY A 63 -14.16 -5.76 -17.49
CA GLY A 63 -15.59 -6.07 -17.47
C GLY A 63 -16.43 -5.16 -16.55
N SER A 64 -15.97 -3.93 -16.29
CA SER A 64 -16.63 -2.89 -15.49
C SER A 64 -16.84 -3.25 -14.01
N GLY A 65 -17.41 -2.31 -13.26
CA GLY A 65 -17.77 -2.52 -11.85
C GLY A 65 -18.76 -3.67 -11.63
N GLY A 66 -19.54 -4.07 -12.65
CA GLY A 66 -20.42 -5.25 -12.55
C GLY A 66 -19.67 -6.56 -12.36
N THR A 67 -18.47 -6.69 -12.96
CA THR A 67 -17.60 -7.86 -12.82
C THR A 67 -16.64 -7.68 -11.64
N ALA A 68 -16.08 -6.48 -11.47
CA ALA A 68 -15.04 -6.23 -10.48
C ALA A 68 -15.55 -6.26 -9.04
N ARG A 69 -16.73 -5.69 -8.74
CA ARG A 69 -17.24 -5.59 -7.36
C ARG A 69 -17.46 -6.96 -6.71
N PRO A 70 -18.09 -7.96 -7.36
CA PRO A 70 -18.18 -9.30 -6.79
C PRO A 70 -16.83 -9.95 -6.47
N ILE A 71 -15.81 -9.72 -7.32
CA ILE A 71 -14.45 -10.23 -7.11
C ILE A 71 -13.80 -9.55 -5.90
N MET A 72 -13.90 -8.22 -5.81
CA MET A 72 -13.39 -7.45 -4.65
C MET A 72 -14.04 -7.92 -3.34
N ILE A 73 -15.37 -8.09 -3.32
CA ILE A 73 -16.09 -8.59 -2.14
C ILE A 73 -15.63 -10.02 -1.78
N SER A 74 -15.44 -10.89 -2.78
CA SER A 74 -14.98 -12.26 -2.55
C SER A 74 -13.58 -12.30 -1.92
N ARG A 75 -12.68 -11.42 -2.37
CA ARG A 75 -11.32 -11.27 -1.80
C ARG A 75 -11.33 -10.75 -0.37
N ILE A 76 -12.11 -9.69 -0.10
CA ILE A 76 -12.27 -9.13 1.24
C ILE A 76 -12.83 -10.17 2.22
N THR A 77 -13.90 -10.87 1.83
CA THR A 77 -14.54 -11.88 2.68
C THR A 77 -13.74 -13.18 2.77
N GLY A 78 -12.91 -13.48 1.77
CA GLY A 78 -12.02 -14.64 1.72
C GLY A 78 -10.71 -14.48 2.49
N GLY A 79 -10.44 -13.31 3.08
CA GLY A 79 -9.25 -13.05 3.88
C GLY A 79 -8.00 -12.65 3.08
N ASP A 80 -8.16 -12.29 1.81
CA ASP A 80 -7.10 -11.77 0.94
C ASP A 80 -7.52 -10.41 0.33
N PRO A 81 -7.72 -9.37 1.15
CA PRO A 81 -8.12 -8.06 0.66
C PRO A 81 -6.98 -7.38 -0.11
N MET A 82 -7.35 -6.61 -1.12
CA MET A 82 -6.47 -5.64 -1.78
C MET A 82 -6.08 -4.50 -0.85
N GLY A 83 -5.03 -3.76 -1.20
CA GLY A 83 -4.59 -2.58 -0.45
C GLY A 83 -5.52 -1.37 -0.63
N ALA A 84 -6.05 -1.16 -1.84
CA ALA A 84 -7.03 -0.11 -2.17
C ALA A 84 -7.92 -0.50 -3.37
N THR A 85 -9.05 0.20 -3.56
CA THR A 85 -9.96 0.04 -4.72
C THR A 85 -10.30 1.36 -5.39
#